data_AF-A0AAW4BS30-F1
#
_entry.id   AF-A0AAW4BS30-F1
#
_cell.length_a   1.000
_cell.length_b   1.000
_cell.length_c   1.000
_cell.angle_alpha   90.00
_cell.angle_beta   90.00
_cell.angle_gamma   90.00
#
_symmetry.space_group_name_H-M   'P 1'
#
loop_
_entity.id
_entity.type
_entity.pdbx_description
1 polymer ?
#
loop_
_entity_poly.entity_id
_entity_poly.type
_entity_poly.pdbx_seq_one_letter_code
_entity_poly.pdbx_strand_id
1 'polypeptide(L)'
;GIDPCKTTICLQSQLPALAELTMYYSNLVTISRLERNPTVKSEIQSKGFERSIPAGFLTYPVSQAADITGFNATLVPVGDDQLPMLEQTN
;
A
#
# COMPACT_ATOMS: atom_id res chain seq x y z
N GLY A 1 -20.20 -12.68 11.38
CA GLY A 1 -19.50 -12.12 10.22
C GLY A 1 -18.07 -11.81 10.59
N ILE A 2 -17.84 -10.71 11.31
CA ILE A 2 -16.58 -10.40 12.03
C ILE A 2 -17.00 -9.94 13.43
N ASP A 3 -16.25 -10.32 14.47
CA ASP A 3 -16.58 -10.05 15.88
C ASP A 3 -15.79 -8.83 16.39
N PRO A 4 -16.44 -7.69 16.71
CA PRO A 4 -15.76 -6.48 17.19
C PRO A 4 -15.06 -6.66 18.54
N CYS A 5 -15.43 -7.67 19.33
CA CYS A 5 -14.73 -7.97 20.58
C CYS A 5 -13.41 -8.72 20.36
N LYS A 6 -13.19 -9.26 19.16
CA LYS A 6 -11.98 -10.00 18.77
C LYS A 6 -11.17 -9.28 17.68
N THR A 7 -11.76 -8.31 17.00
CA THR A 7 -11.17 -7.64 15.85
C THR A 7 -11.20 -6.14 16.04
N THR A 8 -10.05 -5.50 15.85
CA THR A 8 -9.95 -4.04 15.76
C THR A 8 -10.25 -3.61 14.33
N ILE A 9 -11.39 -2.96 14.13
CA ILE A 9 -11.73 -2.31 12.85
C ILE A 9 -11.43 -0.82 13.02
N CYS A 10 -10.62 -0.27 12.12
CA CYS A 10 -10.24 1.14 12.14
C CYS A 10 -10.49 1.80 10.79
N LEU A 11 -10.67 3.12 10.80
CA LEU A 11 -10.76 3.95 9.61
C LEU A 11 -9.40 4.60 9.39
N GLN A 12 -8.72 4.26 8.28
CA GLN A 12 -7.35 4.71 7.99
C GLN A 12 -7.18 6.24 8.11
N SER A 13 -8.13 7.01 7.62
CA SER A 13 -8.08 8.48 7.68
C SER A 13 -8.17 9.06 9.10
N GLN A 14 -8.56 8.27 10.09
CA GLN A 14 -8.55 8.65 11.52
C GLN A 14 -7.22 8.33 12.20
N LEU A 15 -6.22 7.86 11.45
CA LEU A 15 -4.90 7.46 11.95
C LEU A 15 -3.82 8.30 11.24
N PRO A 16 -3.64 9.58 11.59
CA PRO A 16 -2.74 10.49 10.88
C PRO A 16 -1.26 10.03 10.90
N ALA A 17 -0.88 9.23 11.89
CA ALA A 17 0.45 8.61 11.97
C ALA A 17 0.78 7.74 10.74
N LEU A 18 -0.23 7.13 10.08
CA LEU A 18 -0.03 6.34 8.87
C LEU A 18 0.38 7.21 7.68
N ALA A 19 -0.19 8.42 7.57
CA ALA A 19 0.18 9.37 6.53
C ALA A 19 1.60 9.93 6.77
N GLU A 20 1.97 10.19 8.01
CA GLU A 20 3.33 10.60 8.40
C GLU A 20 4.35 9.49 8.05
N LEU A 21 4.05 8.24 8.40
CA LEU A 21 4.91 7.11 8.08
C LEU A 21 5.04 6.86 6.57
N THR A 22 3.96 7.04 5.82
CA THR A 22 3.96 7.01 4.35
C THR A 22 4.92 8.05 3.77
N MET A 23 4.95 9.26 4.33
CA MET A 23 5.87 10.31 3.90
C MET A 23 7.32 9.91 4.14
N TYR A 24 7.63 9.32 5.30
CA TYR A 24 8.98 8.82 5.57
C TYR A 24 9.38 7.70 4.61
N TYR A 25 8.51 6.71 4.38
CA TYR A 25 8.76 5.60 3.47
C TYR A 25 8.89 6.02 2.01
N SER A 26 8.27 7.13 1.62
CA SER A 26 8.43 7.69 0.27
C SER A 26 9.87 8.09 -0.05
N ASN A 27 10.72 8.29 0.97
CA ASN A 27 12.16 8.55 0.79
C ASN A 27 12.99 7.27 0.65
N LEU A 28 12.41 6.09 0.93
CA LEU A 28 13.10 4.79 0.94
C LEU A 28 12.89 3.99 -0.36
N VAL A 29 12.05 4.50 -1.25
CA VAL A 29 11.71 3.84 -2.52
C VAL A 29 11.84 4.82 -3.68
N THR A 30 12.31 4.32 -4.81
CA THR A 30 12.41 5.12 -6.04
C THR A 30 11.17 5.00 -6.89
N ILE A 31 10.88 6.03 -7.68
CA ILE A 31 9.82 6.00 -8.71
C ILE A 31 9.99 4.78 -9.62
N SER A 32 11.22 4.50 -10.07
CA SER A 32 11.49 3.35 -10.94
C SER A 32 11.20 1.99 -10.29
N ARG A 33 11.22 1.87 -8.95
CA ARG A 33 10.78 0.64 -8.28
C ARG A 33 9.26 0.54 -8.27
N LEU A 34 8.55 1.64 -8.02
CA LEU A 34 7.08 1.71 -8.05
C LEU A 34 6.52 1.39 -9.45
N GLU A 35 7.10 1.97 -10.50
CA GLU A 35 6.67 1.74 -11.89
C GLU A 35 6.92 0.29 -12.37
N ARG A 36 7.84 -0.43 -11.73
CA ARG A 36 8.14 -1.84 -12.03
C ARG A 36 7.27 -2.82 -11.25
N ASN A 37 6.50 -2.36 -10.27
CA ASN A 37 5.58 -3.21 -9.53
C ASN A 37 4.52 -3.80 -10.50
N PRO A 38 4.47 -5.14 -10.68
CA PRO A 38 3.58 -5.78 -11.65
C PRO A 38 2.10 -5.47 -11.40
N THR A 39 1.69 -5.43 -10.13
CA THR A 39 0.32 -5.13 -9.70
C THR A 39 -0.07 -3.73 -10.13
N VAL A 40 0.71 -2.73 -9.71
CA VAL A 40 0.49 -1.31 -10.05
C VAL A 40 0.44 -1.12 -11.56
N LYS A 41 1.36 -1.74 -12.30
CA LYS A 41 1.41 -1.66 -13.76
C LYS A 41 0.16 -2.24 -14.42
N SER A 42 -0.31 -3.40 -13.96
CA SER A 42 -1.54 -4.02 -14.47
C SER A 42 -2.77 -3.15 -14.19
N GLU A 43 -2.84 -2.53 -13.01
CA GLU A 43 -3.95 -1.66 -12.64
C GLU A 43 -3.95 -0.36 -13.45
N ILE A 44 -2.79 0.27 -13.66
CA ILE A 44 -2.64 1.46 -14.53
C ILE A 44 -3.18 1.17 -15.93
N GLN A 45 -2.84 0.01 -16.49
CA GLN A 45 -3.33 -0.42 -17.80
C GLN A 45 -4.85 -0.63 -17.79
N SER A 46 -5.37 -1.35 -16.80
CA SER A 46 -6.80 -1.63 -16.69
C SER A 46 -7.67 -0.38 -16.53
N LYS A 47 -7.14 0.64 -15.84
CA LYS A 47 -7.82 1.93 -15.59
C LYS A 47 -7.63 2.94 -16.71
N GLY A 48 -6.82 2.63 -17.73
CA GLY A 48 -6.57 3.53 -18.87
C GLY A 48 -5.87 4.82 -18.48
N PHE A 49 -5.05 4.83 -17.43
CA PHE A 49 -4.36 6.06 -17.00
C PHE A 49 -3.27 6.52 -17.96
N GLU A 50 -2.78 5.63 -18.84
CA GLU A 50 -1.68 5.89 -19.77
C GLU A 50 -0.48 6.56 -19.07
N ARG A 51 -0.21 7.84 -19.38
CA ARG A 51 0.84 8.66 -18.74
C ARG A 51 0.30 9.61 -17.66
N SER A 52 -1.01 9.75 -17.52
CA SER A 52 -1.65 10.63 -16.53
C SER A 52 -2.01 9.84 -15.27
N ILE A 53 -0.99 9.27 -14.63
CA ILE A 53 -1.17 8.45 -13.44
C ILE A 53 -1.27 9.39 -12.22
N PRO A 54 -2.31 9.28 -11.39
CA PRO A 54 -2.39 10.03 -10.15
C PRO A 54 -1.20 9.68 -9.24
N ALA A 55 -0.50 10.68 -8.70
CA ALA A 55 0.69 10.45 -7.87
C ALA A 55 0.41 9.52 -6.69
N GLY A 56 -0.70 9.73 -5.97
CA GLY A 56 -1.13 8.86 -4.88
C GLY A 56 -1.45 7.43 -5.31
N PHE A 57 -1.87 7.23 -6.57
CA PHE A 57 -2.06 5.89 -7.11
C PHE A 57 -0.70 5.22 -7.39
N LEU A 58 0.27 5.95 -7.94
CA LEU A 58 1.61 5.38 -8.14
C LEU A 58 2.28 5.01 -6.80
N THR A 59 2.02 5.79 -5.75
CA THR A 59 2.65 5.61 -4.43
C THR A 59 1.81 4.82 -3.43
N TYR A 60 0.64 4.27 -3.81
CA TYR A 60 -0.19 3.50 -2.85
C TYR A 60 0.55 2.32 -2.20
N PRO A 61 1.50 1.61 -2.86
CA PRO A 61 2.23 0.54 -2.19
C PRO A 61 3.04 1.05 -0.99
N VAL A 62 3.45 2.32 -1.01
CA VAL A 62 4.18 2.97 0.09
C VAL A 62 3.25 3.20 1.28
N SER A 63 2.00 3.62 1.04
CA SER A 63 1.02 3.79 2.12
C SER A 63 0.58 2.45 2.69
N GLN A 64 0.45 1.41 1.88
CA GLN A 64 0.14 0.06 2.38
C GLN A 64 1.29 -0.51 3.20
N ALA A 65 2.55 -0.27 2.82
CA ALA A 65 3.70 -0.62 3.66
C ALA A 65 3.63 0.10 5.02
N ALA A 66 3.27 1.38 5.03
CA ALA A 66 3.08 2.14 6.28
C ALA A 66 1.89 1.61 7.11
N ASP A 67 0.80 1.18 6.48
CA ASP A 67 -0.33 0.55 7.18
C ASP A 67 0.13 -0.74 7.90
N ILE A 68 0.89 -1.60 7.21
CA ILE A 68 1.38 -2.87 7.77
C ILE A 68 2.34 -2.63 8.93
N THR A 69 3.36 -1.79 8.75
CA THR A 69 4.40 -1.58 9.75
C THR A 69 3.94 -0.67 10.90
N GLY A 70 3.02 0.26 10.64
CA GLY A 70 2.40 1.10 11.67
C GLY A 70 1.63 0.30 12.71
N PHE A 71 1.10 -0.87 12.34
CA PHE A 71 0.48 -1.83 13.27
C PHE A 71 1.39 -2.96 13.71
N ASN A 72 2.66 -2.98 13.27
CA ASN A 72 3.60 -4.07 13.52
C ASN A 72 3.01 -5.44 13.15
N ALA A 73 2.32 -5.53 12.01
CA ALA A 73 1.70 -6.76 11.56
C ALA A 73 2.78 -7.78 11.14
N THR A 74 2.67 -9.00 11.65
CA THR A 74 3.60 -10.11 11.36
C THR A 74 3.04 -11.14 10.40
N LEU A 75 1.73 -11.06 10.10
CA LEU A 75 1.03 -11.90 9.14
C LEU A 75 0.01 -11.04 8.41
N VAL A 76 0.13 -10.94 7.09
CA VAL A 76 -0.76 -10.16 6.22
C VAL A 76 -1.39 -11.10 5.18
N PRO A 77 -2.68 -11.41 5.27
CA PRO A 77 -3.36 -12.20 4.25
C PRO A 77 -3.53 -11.37 2.97
N VAL A 78 -3.08 -11.90 1.84
CA VAL A 78 -3.12 -11.23 0.53
C VAL A 78 -3.52 -12.23 -0.57
N GLY A 79 -4.06 -11.72 -1.68
CA GLY A 79 -4.20 -12.48 -2.92
C GLY A 79 -2.88 -12.58 -3.69
N ASP A 80 -2.79 -13.49 -4.66
CA ASP A 80 -1.58 -13.70 -5.48
C ASP A 80 -1.16 -12.41 -6.23
N ASP A 81 -2.14 -11.60 -6.64
CA ASP A 81 -1.95 -10.32 -7.31
C ASP A 81 -1.30 -9.27 -6.41
N GLN A 82 -1.35 -9.44 -5.08
CA GLN A 82 -0.83 -8.48 -4.11
C GLN A 82 0.53 -8.91 -3.52
N LEU A 83 1.05 -10.08 -3.89
CA LEU A 83 2.39 -10.52 -3.47
C LEU A 83 3.49 -9.49 -3.78
N PRO A 84 3.55 -8.84 -4.96
CA PRO A 84 4.59 -7.85 -5.22
C PRO A 84 4.49 -6.60 -4.33
N MET A 85 3.29 -6.24 -3.90
CA MET A 85 3.09 -5.15 -2.93
C MET A 85 3.60 -5.56 -1.55
N LEU A 86 3.25 -6.76 -1.09
CA LEU A 86 3.71 -7.29 0.19
C LEU A 86 5.24 -7.45 0.21
N GLU A 87 5.83 -7.98 -0.86
CA GLU A 87 7.29 -8.09 -1.03
C GLU A 87 7.99 -6.74 -1.00
N GLN A 88 7.33 -5.67 -1.47
CA GLN A 88 7.87 -4.32 -1.40
C GLN A 88 7.88 -3.75 0.03
N THR A 89 7.06 -4.31 0.92
CA THR A 89 7.01 -3.93 2.34
C THR A 89 8.13 -4.60 3.17
N ASN A 90 8.69 -5.71 2.69
CA ASN A 90 9.76 -6.48 3.36
C ASN A 90 11.17 -5.91 3.16
#